data_AF-A0A9E0QXG9-F1
#
_entry.id   AF-A0A9E0QXG9-F1
#
_cell.length_a   1.000
_cell.length_b   1.000
_cell.length_c   1.000
_cell.angle_alpha   90.00
_cell.angle_beta   90.00
_cell.angle_gamma   90.00
#
_symmetry.space_group_name_H-M   'P 1'
#
loop_
_entity.id
_entity.type
_entity.pdbx_description
1 polymer ?
#
loop_
_entity_poly.entity_id
_entity_poly.type
_entity_poly.pdbx_seq_one_letter_code
_entity_poly.pdbx_strand_id
1 'polypeptide(L)' 'MAQIADIKAREVLDSRGNPTVEADVILTSGVIGSACAPSGASTGSREALELR' A
#
# COMPACT_ATOMS: atom_id res chain seq x y z
N MET A 1 -20.94 -7.59 -8.70
CA MET A 1 -20.63 -6.39 -7.91
C MET A 1 -19.29 -6.61 -7.20
N ALA A 2 -18.46 -5.58 -7.03
CA ALA A 2 -17.11 -5.71 -6.46
C ALA A 2 -17.09 -5.27 -4.98
N GLN A 3 -17.70 -6.07 -4.10
CA GLN A 3 -17.73 -5.77 -2.67
C GLN A 3 -16.41 -6.20 -2.01
N ILE A 4 -15.82 -5.32 -1.21
CA ILE A 4 -14.63 -5.61 -0.42
C ILE A 4 -15.02 -6.48 0.78
N ALA A 5 -14.33 -7.60 0.95
CA ALA A 5 -14.52 -8.52 2.07
C ALA A 5 -13.49 -8.26 3.18
N ASP A 6 -12.23 -8.02 2.82
CA ASP A 6 -11.14 -7.84 3.77
C ASP A 6 -9.99 -7.02 3.16
N ILE A 7 -9.20 -6.37 4.01
CA ILE A 7 -7.99 -5.63 3.64
C ILE A 7 -6.88 -5.98 4.62
N LYS A 8 -5.74 -6.44 4.10
CA LYS A 8 -4.56 -6.80 4.93
C LYS A 8 -3.36 -5.98 4.51
N ALA A 9 -2.71 -5.35 5.48
CA ALA A 9 -1.49 -4.58 5.25
C ALA A 9 -0.27 -5.25 5.91
N ARG A 10 0.90 -5.03 5.34
CA ARG A 10 2.19 -5.48 5.88
C ARG A 10 3.30 -4.52 5.48
N GLU A 11 4.35 -4.50 6.28
CA GLU A 11 5.59 -3.80 5.96
C GLU A 11 6.42 -4.64 4.99
N VAL A 12 6.93 -4.00 3.94
CA VAL A 12 7.84 -4.56 2.94
C VAL A 12 8.99 -3.57 2.67
N LEU A 13 10.02 -3.99 1.94
CA LEU A 13 11.11 -3.10 1.54
C LEU A 13 10.91 -2.60 0.11
N ASP A 14 11.10 -1.29 -0.10
CA ASP A 14 11.12 -0.68 -1.43
C ASP A 14 12.43 -0.97 -2.19
N SER A 15 12.56 -0.45 -3.41
CA SER A 15 13.75 -0.63 -4.25
C SER A 15 15.03 0.01 -3.69
N ARG A 16 14.92 0.87 -2.67
CA ARG A 16 16.04 1.51 -1.96
C ARG A 16 16.31 0.87 -0.59
N GLY A 17 15.57 -0.18 -0.23
CA GLY A 17 15.68 -0.88 1.04
C GLY A 17 15.00 -0.16 2.22
N ASN A 18 14.15 0.83 1.96
CA ASN A 18 13.37 1.49 3.02
C ASN A 18 12.07 0.71 3.30
N PRO A 19 11.64 0.62 4.56
CA PRO A 19 10.30 0.14 4.89
C PRO A 19 9.21 0.94 4.16
N THR A 20 8.23 0.24 3.60
CA THR A 20 7.00 0.79 3.01
C THR A 20 5.83 -0.19 3.23
N VAL A 21 4.61 0.23 2.90
CA VAL A 21 3.40 -0.58 3.08
C VAL A 21 2.97 -1.25 1.77
N GLU A 22 2.67 -2.54 1.85
CA GLU A 22 1.90 -3.28 0.84
C GLU A 22 0.54 -3.66 1.41
N ALA A 23 -0.52 -3.53 0.62
CA ALA A 23 -1.87 -3.92 0.98
C ALA A 23 -2.49 -4.89 -0.02
N ASP A 24 -3.10 -5.95 0.50
CA ASP A 24 -4.01 -6.82 -0.23
C ASP A 24 -5.45 -6.38 0.01
N VAL A 25 -6.23 -6.29 -1.07
CA VAL A 25 -7.68 -6.13 -1.02
C VAL A 25 -8.32 -7.40 -1.53
N ILE A 26 -9.14 -8.03 -0.68
CA ILE A 26 -9.84 -9.28 -0.98
C ILE A 26 -11.31 -8.95 -1.22
N LEU A 27 -11.83 -9.29 -2.40
CA LEU A 27 -13.25 -9.13 -2.71
C LEU A 27 -14.06 -10.36 -2.24
N THR A 28 -15.37 -10.19 -2.07
CA THR A 28 -16.29 -11.29 -1.76
C THR A 28 -16.33 -12.37 -2.86
N SER A 29 -15.92 -12.03 -4.08
CA SER A 29 -15.74 -12.98 -5.19
C SER A 29 -14.48 -13.84 -5.08
N GLY A 30 -13.60 -13.58 -4.10
CA GLY A 30 -12.31 -14.26 -3.93
C GLY A 30 -11.17 -13.64 -4.76
N VAL A 31 -11.42 -12.61 -5.56
CA VAL A 31 -10.35 -11.87 -6.26
C VAL A 31 -9.49 -11.13 -5.26
N ILE A 32 -8.17 -11.17 -5.46
CA ILE A 32 -7.17 -10.50 -4.64
C ILE A 32 -6.40 -9.52 -5.52
N GLY A 33 -6.34 -8.25 -5.11
CA GLY A 33 -5.46 -7.25 -5.68
C GLY A 33 -4.45 -6.79 -4.65
N SER A 34 -3.18 -6.73 -5.03
CA SER A 34 -2.07 -6.29 -4.17
C SER A 34 -1.42 -5.05 -4.75
N ALA A 35 -1.09 -4.09 -3.88
CA ALA A 35 -0.36 -2.87 -4.28
C ALA A 35 0.59 -2.41 -3.17
N CYS A 36 1.76 -1.94 -3.59
CA CYS A 36 2.79 -1.38 -2.72
C CYS A 36 2.85 0.14 -2.90
N ALA A 37 2.88 0.89 -1.79
CA ALA A 37 3.03 2.34 -1.82
C ALA A 37 4.49 2.71 -2.17
N PRO A 38 4.73 3.58 -3.16
CA PRO A 38 6.07 4.07 -3.44
C PRO A 38 6.52 5.05 -2.34
N SER A 39 7.80 4.95 -1.92
CA SER A 39 8.40 5.94 -1.03
C SER A 39 9.15 6.99 -1.86
N GLY A 40 8.69 8.25 -1.81
CA GLY A 40 9.34 9.36 -2.49
C GLY A 40 10.69 9.73 -1.84
N ALA A 41 11.62 10.29 -2.62
CA ALA A 41 12.78 11.00 -2.03
C ALA A 41 12.44 12.46 -1.69
N SER A 42 11.52 13.06 -2.46
CA SER A 42 10.98 14.39 -2.21
C SER A 42 9.99 14.34 -1.06
N THR A 43 10.01 15.37 -0.23
CA THR A 43 8.96 15.66 0.75
C THR A 43 8.58 17.12 0.61
N GLY A 44 7.95 17.48 -0.51
CA GLY A 44 7.47 18.83 -0.74
C GLY A 44 6.48 19.25 0.34
N SER A 45 6.47 20.54 0.70
CA SER A 45 5.63 21.07 1.80
C SER A 45 4.12 21.00 1.55
N ARG A 46 3.70 20.59 0.34
CA ARG A 46 2.30 20.42 -0.08
C ARG A 46 1.97 18.99 -0.52
N GLU A 47 2.88 18.05 -0.32
CA GLU A 47 2.64 16.63 -0.61
C GLU A 47 1.88 15.98 0.56
N ALA A 48 1.18 14.88 0.29
CA ALA A 48 0.59 14.07 1.35
C ALA A 48 1.71 13.46 2.19
N LEU A 49 1.60 13.58 3.52
CA LEU A 49 2.59 13.03 4.44
C LEU A 49 2.34 11.54 4.64
N GLU A 50 3.34 10.72 4.33
CA GLU A 50 3.34 9.31 4.70
C GLU A 50 3.64 9.13 6.19
N LEU A 51 3.01 8.13 6.80
CA LEU A 51 3.32 7.70 8.16
C LEU A 51 4.46 6.70 8.11
N ARG A 52 5.49 6.92 8.94
CA ARG A 52 6.67 6.05 9.07
C ARG A 52 6.84 5.61 10.51
#